data_AF-A0A0H3J086-F1
#
_entry.id   AF-A0A0H3J086-F1
#
_cell.length_a   1.000
_cell.length_b   1.000
_cell.length_c   1.000
_cell.angle_alpha   90.00
_cell.angle_beta   90.00
_cell.angle_gamma   90.00
#
_symmetry.space_group_name_H-M   'P 1'
#
loop_
_entity.id
_entity.type
_entity.pdbx_description
1 polymer ?
#
loop_
_entity_poly.entity_id
_entity_poly.type
_entity_poly.pdbx_seq_one_letter_code
_entity_poly.pdbx_strand_id
1 'polypeptide(L)'
;MNIYFPKSLKSDKKGIEFISYVWGKCKKIYSYKIFWNLRFTSNIETNLLSVLGIIIDKLMKKGNKIFIELRDNKGILRTISSNIIEELFMKYSEFKFKALQYKYINFSIVNNEIDKYLNEDLKELRLKEFEKVKIILSELIANIKMHASSKQGSISAFIDIKKDELVVSVCNIGKTIKQNIEEKVNYNFDNDLDAILWLN
;
A
#
# COMPACT_ATOMS: atom_id res chain seq x y z
N MET A 1 4.31 19.71 7.67
CA MET A 1 4.62 19.47 6.24
C MET A 1 3.32 19.14 5.55
N ASN A 2 3.03 19.76 4.42
CA ASN A 2 1.79 19.54 3.68
C ASN A 2 2.08 18.80 2.37
N ILE A 3 1.31 17.77 2.08
CA ILE A 3 1.36 16.99 0.84
C ILE A 3 -0.02 17.06 0.21
N TYR A 4 -0.12 17.58 -1.01
CA TYR A 4 -1.38 17.68 -1.74
C TYR A 4 -1.59 16.43 -2.59
N PHE A 5 -2.65 15.70 -2.31
CA PHE A 5 -3.03 14.53 -3.09
C PHE A 5 -3.67 14.95 -4.42
N PRO A 6 -3.46 14.16 -5.49
CA PRO A 6 -4.10 14.43 -6.76
C PRO A 6 -5.63 14.30 -6.66
N LYS A 7 -6.35 14.85 -7.64
CA LYS A 7 -7.80 14.71 -7.74
C LYS A 7 -8.23 13.24 -7.84
N SER A 8 -7.46 12.43 -8.56
CA SER A 8 -7.63 10.98 -8.65
C SER A 8 -6.30 10.31 -8.44
N LEU A 9 -6.24 9.33 -7.53
CA LEU A 9 -5.08 8.48 -7.32
C LEU A 9 -5.40 7.07 -7.83
N LYS A 10 -4.70 6.62 -8.86
CA LYS A 10 -4.94 5.36 -9.57
C LYS A 10 -3.68 4.51 -9.66
N SER A 11 -3.83 3.23 -9.94
CA SER A 11 -2.75 2.25 -10.12
C SER A 11 -2.06 2.38 -11.47
N ASP A 12 -1.89 3.63 -11.93
CA ASP A 12 -1.18 3.97 -13.15
C ASP A 12 0.19 4.56 -12.83
N LYS A 13 0.99 4.83 -13.87
CA LYS A 13 2.32 5.41 -13.74
C LYS A 13 2.32 6.67 -12.85
N LYS A 14 1.35 7.58 -13.05
CA LYS A 14 1.29 8.86 -12.31
C LYS A 14 0.99 8.63 -10.83
N GLY A 15 0.10 7.69 -10.51
CA GLY A 15 -0.18 7.35 -9.12
C GLY A 15 1.00 6.72 -8.41
N ILE A 16 1.73 5.82 -9.08
CA ILE A 16 2.96 5.23 -8.52
C ILE A 16 4.06 6.29 -8.35
N GLU A 17 4.24 7.20 -9.31
CA GLU A 17 5.17 8.34 -9.19
C GLU A 17 4.81 9.24 -8.01
N PHE A 18 3.52 9.52 -7.81
CA PHE A 18 3.04 10.31 -6.67
C PHE A 18 3.33 9.60 -5.34
N ILE A 19 3.04 8.31 -5.22
CA ILE A 19 3.30 7.55 -3.99
C ILE A 19 4.81 7.50 -3.69
N SER A 20 5.64 7.28 -4.71
CA SER A 20 7.10 7.38 -4.61
C SER A 20 7.57 8.76 -4.15
N TYR A 21 6.96 9.82 -4.67
CA TYR A 21 7.21 11.19 -4.21
C TYR A 21 6.85 11.37 -2.73
N VAL A 22 5.68 10.89 -2.29
CA VAL A 22 5.25 10.95 -0.88
C VAL A 22 6.26 10.26 0.01
N TRP A 23 6.66 9.03 -0.32
CA TRP A 23 7.68 8.30 0.43
C TRP A 23 9.02 9.03 0.42
N GLY A 24 9.49 9.47 -0.75
CA GLY A 24 10.75 10.20 -0.92
C GLY A 24 10.83 11.46 -0.05
N LYS A 25 9.73 12.22 0.05
CA LYS A 25 9.64 13.41 0.91
C LYS A 25 9.60 13.07 2.39
N CYS A 26 8.90 12.00 2.77
CA CYS A 26 8.67 11.70 4.19
C CYS A 26 9.75 10.80 4.82
N LYS A 27 10.49 10.01 4.04
CA LYS A 27 11.31 8.90 4.56
C LYS A 27 12.40 9.32 5.53
N LYS A 28 12.88 10.56 5.51
CA LYS A 28 13.92 11.08 6.43
C LYS A 28 13.36 11.98 7.54
N ILE A 29 12.03 12.08 7.68
CA ILE A 29 11.38 12.96 8.65
C ILE A 29 11.05 12.19 9.94
N TYR A 30 11.29 12.82 11.08
CA TYR A 30 11.10 12.28 12.42
C TYR A 30 10.36 13.28 13.32
N SER A 31 9.54 12.77 14.25
CA SER A 31 8.84 13.56 15.28
C SER A 31 8.11 14.81 14.75
N TYR A 32 7.56 14.74 13.53
CA TYR A 32 6.96 15.89 12.84
C TYR A 32 5.47 15.72 12.59
N LYS A 33 4.76 16.82 12.32
CA LYS A 33 3.36 16.81 11.88
C LYS A 33 3.29 16.82 10.35
N ILE A 34 2.69 15.78 9.78
CA ILE A 34 2.52 15.59 8.34
C ILE A 34 1.03 15.67 8.01
N PHE A 35 0.65 16.59 7.13
CA PHE A 35 -0.71 16.76 6.65
C PHE A 35 -0.80 16.27 5.21
N TRP A 36 -1.68 15.31 4.97
CA TRP A 36 -2.07 14.88 3.64
C TRP A 36 -3.38 15.57 3.30
N ASN A 37 -3.35 16.45 2.31
CA ASN A 37 -4.48 17.24 1.88
C ASN A 37 -5.18 16.53 0.71
N LEU A 38 -6.35 15.95 1.02
CA LEU A 38 -7.23 15.23 0.11
C LEU A 38 -8.54 16.03 -0.12
N ARG A 39 -8.53 17.34 0.14
CA ARG A 39 -9.74 18.18 0.08
C ARG A 39 -10.39 18.22 -1.30
N PHE A 40 -9.59 17.98 -2.34
CA PHE A 40 -10.01 17.94 -3.74
C PHE A 40 -9.85 16.55 -4.37
N THR A 41 -9.47 15.54 -3.58
CA THR A 41 -9.37 14.16 -4.06
C THR A 41 -10.78 13.57 -4.12
N SER A 42 -11.22 13.24 -5.33
CA SER A 42 -12.51 12.63 -5.61
C SER A 42 -12.44 11.11 -5.68
N ASN A 43 -11.27 10.55 -5.98
CA ASN A 43 -11.11 9.11 -6.14
C ASN A 43 -9.73 8.61 -5.68
N ILE A 44 -9.71 7.47 -5.00
CA ILE A 44 -8.52 6.68 -4.71
C ILE A 44 -8.86 5.22 -4.97
N GLU A 45 -8.14 4.56 -5.87
CA GLU A 45 -8.26 3.10 -6.03
C GLU A 45 -7.77 2.41 -4.74
N THR A 46 -8.65 1.60 -4.15
CA THR A 46 -8.46 1.09 -2.77
C THR A 46 -7.32 0.10 -2.63
N ASN A 47 -6.85 -0.50 -3.73
CA ASN A 47 -5.65 -1.32 -3.73
C ASN A 47 -4.39 -0.50 -3.39
N LEU A 48 -4.39 0.84 -3.54
CA LEU A 48 -3.25 1.69 -3.17
C LEU A 48 -3.19 1.95 -1.66
N LEU A 49 -4.23 1.60 -0.91
CA LEU A 49 -4.24 1.74 0.55
C LEU A 49 -3.23 0.82 1.23
N SER A 50 -2.83 -0.30 0.60
CA SER A 50 -1.72 -1.14 1.07
C SER A 50 -0.41 -0.34 1.14
N VAL A 51 -0.04 0.32 0.04
CA VAL A 51 1.19 1.12 -0.02
C VAL A 51 1.11 2.32 0.93
N LEU A 52 -0.02 3.03 0.93
CA LEU A 52 -0.20 4.18 1.83
C LEU A 52 -0.21 3.77 3.30
N GLY A 53 -0.82 2.64 3.65
CA GLY A 53 -0.88 2.12 5.01
C GLY A 53 0.51 1.74 5.53
N ILE A 54 1.32 1.12 4.69
CA ILE A 54 2.72 0.84 4.97
C ILE A 54 3.53 2.13 5.20
N ILE A 55 3.33 3.16 4.35
CA ILE A 55 3.98 4.46 4.53
C ILE A 55 3.58 5.10 5.85
N ILE A 56 2.28 5.10 6.18
CA ILE A 56 1.74 5.63 7.44
C ILE A 56 2.39 4.92 8.63
N ASP A 57 2.38 3.59 8.65
CA ASP A 57 2.96 2.80 9.73
C ASP A 57 4.44 3.14 9.97
N LYS A 58 5.26 3.21 8.91
CA LYS A 58 6.67 3.59 9.05
C LYS A 58 6.88 5.00 9.57
N LEU A 59 6.10 5.96 9.09
CA LEU A 59 6.23 7.33 9.52
C LEU A 59 5.77 7.49 10.98
N MET A 60 4.71 6.81 11.40
CA MET A 60 4.26 6.80 12.80
C MET A 60 5.29 6.13 13.71
N LYS A 61 5.92 5.02 13.30
CA LYS A 61 7.04 4.38 14.03
C LYS A 61 8.26 5.31 14.22
N LYS A 62 8.39 6.37 13.40
CA LYS A 62 9.40 7.43 13.55
C LYS A 62 8.96 8.61 14.44
N GLY A 63 7.85 8.44 15.17
CA GLY A 63 7.28 9.47 16.04
C GLY A 63 6.50 10.57 15.31
N ASN A 64 6.30 10.44 13.99
CA ASN A 64 5.51 11.43 13.25
C ASN A 64 4.02 11.30 13.54
N LYS A 65 3.29 12.42 13.46
CA LYS A 65 1.83 12.48 13.53
C LYS A 65 1.27 12.79 12.16
N ILE A 66 0.39 11.94 11.65
CA ILE A 66 -0.22 12.08 10.32
C ILE A 66 -1.65 12.59 10.48
N PHE A 67 -2.00 13.58 9.67
CA PHE A 67 -3.33 14.18 9.61
C PHE A 67 -3.82 14.14 8.17
N ILE A 68 -5.05 13.68 7.95
CA ILE A 68 -5.71 13.71 6.65
C ILE A 68 -6.75 14.82 6.67
N GLU A 69 -6.65 15.74 5.73
CA GLU A 69 -7.67 16.75 5.51
C GLU A 69 -8.53 16.36 4.30
N LEU A 70 -9.82 16.11 4.52
CA LEU A 70 -10.72 15.65 3.46
C LEU A 70 -12.12 16.24 3.63
N ARG A 71 -12.84 16.42 2.53
CA ARG A 71 -14.26 16.78 2.58
C ARG A 71 -15.12 15.53 2.78
N ASP A 72 -16.07 15.55 3.69
CA ASP A 72 -17.05 14.47 3.80
C ASP A 72 -18.06 14.51 2.62
N ASN A 73 -19.04 13.60 2.64
CA ASN A 73 -20.06 13.51 1.60
C ASN A 73 -20.99 14.75 1.55
N LYS A 74 -20.99 15.59 2.59
CA LYS A 74 -21.72 16.86 2.66
C LYS A 74 -20.84 18.05 2.25
N GLY A 75 -19.59 17.80 1.85
CA GLY A 75 -18.63 18.84 1.48
C GLY A 75 -17.94 19.51 2.67
N ILE A 76 -18.22 19.10 3.91
CA ILE A 76 -17.63 19.69 5.11
C ILE A 76 -16.19 19.22 5.26
N LEU A 77 -15.27 20.16 5.47
CA LEU A 77 -13.87 19.85 5.72
C LEU A 77 -13.71 19.17 7.08
N ARG A 78 -13.12 17.97 7.09
CA ARG A 78 -12.76 17.21 8.28
C ARG A 78 -11.26 16.95 8.31
N THR A 79 -10.71 16.91 9.52
CA THR A 79 -9.33 16.48 9.79
C THR A 79 -9.36 15.18 10.57
N ILE A 80 -8.66 14.17 10.06
CA ILE A 80 -8.61 12.81 10.63
C ILE A 80 -7.18 12.50 11.03
N SER A 81 -6.98 11.99 12.25
CA SER A 81 -5.64 11.60 12.75
C SER A 81 -5.60 10.18 13.32
N SER A 82 -6.73 9.48 13.34
CA SER A 82 -6.88 8.10 13.80
C SER A 82 -7.67 7.31 12.76
N ASN A 83 -7.49 5.99 12.72
CA ASN A 83 -8.17 5.08 11.78
C ASN A 83 -8.09 5.54 10.31
N ILE A 84 -6.98 6.19 9.94
CA ILE A 84 -6.81 6.88 8.65
C ILE A 84 -7.16 5.97 7.47
N ILE A 85 -6.62 4.75 7.46
CA ILE A 85 -6.83 3.82 6.35
C ILE A 85 -8.28 3.35 6.25
N GLU A 86 -8.93 3.09 7.39
CA GLU A 86 -10.33 2.71 7.43
C GLU A 86 -11.23 3.84 6.91
N GLU A 87 -10.98 5.08 7.34
CA GLU A 87 -11.70 6.27 6.88
C GLU A 87 -11.53 6.49 5.36
N LEU A 88 -10.31 6.27 4.84
CA LEU A 88 -10.06 6.33 3.40
C LEU A 88 -10.81 5.22 2.64
N PHE A 89 -10.82 3.98 3.15
CA PHE A 89 -11.57 2.89 2.56
C PHE A 89 -13.08 3.15 2.58
N MET A 90 -13.61 3.65 3.71
CA MET A 90 -15.02 3.97 3.86
C MET A 90 -15.45 5.10 2.93
N LYS A 91 -14.57 6.06 2.66
CA LYS A 91 -14.84 7.13 1.70
C LYS A 91 -14.73 6.71 0.23
N TYR A 92 -13.65 6.02 -0.15
CA TYR A 92 -13.32 5.83 -1.57
C TYR A 92 -13.68 4.46 -2.12
N SER A 93 -13.96 3.46 -1.28
CA SER A 93 -14.40 2.16 -1.78
C SER A 93 -15.87 2.19 -2.17
N GLU A 94 -16.19 1.75 -3.38
CA GLU A 94 -17.57 1.53 -3.80
C GLU A 94 -18.19 0.33 -3.06
N PHE A 95 -17.42 -0.75 -2.92
CA PHE A 95 -17.85 -1.97 -2.21
C PHE A 95 -17.19 -2.11 -0.85
N LYS A 96 -17.92 -2.62 0.14
CA LYS A 96 -17.42 -2.78 1.53
C LYS A 96 -17.00 -4.20 1.88
N PHE A 97 -16.64 -5.00 0.87
CA PHE A 97 -16.15 -6.37 1.07
C PHE A 97 -14.82 -6.38 1.84
N LYS A 98 -14.66 -7.36 2.73
CA LYS A 98 -13.44 -7.53 3.53
C LYS A 98 -12.22 -7.84 2.68
N ALA A 99 -12.41 -8.47 1.52
CA ALA A 99 -11.34 -8.73 0.57
C ALA A 99 -10.67 -7.47 0.00
N LEU A 100 -11.39 -6.35 -0.02
CA LEU A 100 -10.89 -5.08 -0.57
C LEU A 100 -10.20 -4.22 0.49
N GLN A 101 -10.53 -4.45 1.77
CA GLN A 101 -10.02 -3.68 2.89
C GLN A 101 -8.51 -3.86 3.05
N TYR A 102 -7.86 -2.81 3.53
CA TYR A 102 -6.48 -2.88 3.97
C TYR A 102 -6.33 -3.88 5.11
N LYS A 103 -5.35 -4.76 4.97
CA LYS A 103 -4.88 -5.65 6.04
C LYS A 103 -3.39 -5.47 6.17
N TYR A 104 -2.95 -5.12 7.37
CA TYR A 104 -1.54 -5.25 7.73
C TYR A 104 -1.24 -6.73 7.95
N ILE A 105 -0.13 -7.20 7.44
CA ILE A 105 0.26 -8.61 7.53
C ILE A 105 1.65 -8.68 8.15
N ASN A 106 1.78 -9.47 9.22
CA ASN A 106 3.06 -9.93 9.71
C ASN A 106 3.33 -11.36 9.23
N PHE A 107 4.16 -11.48 8.19
CA PHE A 107 4.57 -12.73 7.56
C PHE A 107 5.47 -13.61 8.46
N SER A 108 5.95 -13.12 9.62
CA SER A 108 6.73 -13.93 10.57
C SER A 108 5.87 -14.70 11.58
N ILE A 109 4.59 -14.35 11.71
CA ILE A 109 3.67 -14.96 12.68
C ILE A 109 2.69 -15.86 11.93
N VAL A 110 2.21 -16.90 12.61
CA VAL A 110 1.34 -17.95 12.07
C VAL A 110 0.09 -17.37 11.38
N ASN A 111 0.08 -17.56 10.07
CA ASN A 111 -0.97 -17.73 9.05
C ASN A 111 -2.42 -17.25 9.20
N ASN A 112 -2.99 -17.04 10.38
CA ASN A 112 -4.45 -16.96 10.51
C ASN A 112 -5.08 -15.81 9.70
N GLU A 113 -4.42 -14.65 9.60
CA GLU A 113 -4.96 -13.52 8.82
C GLU A 113 -4.85 -13.71 7.31
N ILE A 114 -3.77 -14.35 6.85
CA ILE A 114 -3.54 -14.67 5.44
C ILE A 114 -4.50 -15.77 5.02
N ASP A 115 -4.62 -16.83 5.82
CA ASP A 115 -5.50 -17.95 5.55
C ASP A 115 -6.96 -17.50 5.57
N LYS A 116 -7.34 -16.63 6.51
CA LYS A 116 -8.64 -15.97 6.53
C LYS A 116 -8.87 -15.15 5.26
N TYR A 117 -7.89 -14.36 4.84
CA TYR A 117 -8.01 -13.57 3.61
C TYR A 117 -8.25 -14.48 2.38
N LEU A 118 -7.42 -15.51 2.23
CA LEU A 118 -7.44 -16.40 1.07
C LEU A 118 -8.63 -17.37 1.03
N ASN A 119 -9.09 -17.84 2.20
CA ASN A 119 -10.11 -18.89 2.30
C ASN A 119 -11.50 -18.38 2.68
N GLU A 120 -11.60 -17.17 3.25
CA GLU A 120 -12.87 -16.56 3.68
C GLU A 120 -13.12 -15.24 2.94
N ASP A 121 -12.29 -14.22 3.16
CA ASP A 121 -12.62 -12.86 2.71
C ASP A 121 -12.71 -12.78 1.17
N LEU A 122 -11.79 -13.41 0.43
CA LEU A 122 -11.82 -13.43 -1.04
C LEU A 122 -13.09 -14.07 -1.62
N LYS A 123 -13.77 -14.97 -0.89
CA LYS A 123 -15.01 -15.59 -1.37
C LYS A 123 -16.16 -14.60 -1.46
N GLU A 124 -16.12 -13.50 -0.69
CA GLU A 124 -17.11 -12.42 -0.78
C GLU A 124 -17.18 -11.82 -2.20
N LEU A 125 -16.08 -11.89 -2.95
CA LEU A 125 -15.97 -11.34 -4.32
C LEU A 125 -16.64 -12.20 -5.40
N ARG A 126 -16.99 -13.46 -5.10
CA ARG A 126 -17.63 -14.40 -6.04
C ARG A 126 -16.95 -14.47 -7.42
N LEU A 127 -15.62 -14.46 -7.43
CA LEU A 127 -14.81 -14.47 -8.64
C LEU A 127 -15.04 -15.78 -9.42
N LYS A 128 -15.21 -15.68 -10.74
CA LYS A 128 -15.28 -16.85 -11.63
C LYS A 128 -14.00 -17.69 -11.55
N GLU A 129 -12.85 -17.01 -11.51
CA GLU A 129 -11.51 -17.60 -11.45
C GLU A 129 -10.93 -17.63 -10.02
N PHE A 130 -11.78 -17.87 -9.01
CA PHE A 130 -11.41 -17.78 -7.59
C PHE A 130 -10.14 -18.59 -7.24
N GLU A 131 -10.07 -19.87 -7.63
CA GLU A 131 -8.92 -20.72 -7.30
C GLU A 131 -7.63 -20.21 -7.94
N LYS A 132 -7.70 -19.71 -9.19
CA LYS A 132 -6.53 -19.14 -9.88
C LYS A 132 -6.02 -17.90 -9.16
N VAL A 133 -6.91 -16.98 -8.79
CA VAL A 133 -6.56 -15.78 -8.02
C VAL A 133 -5.95 -16.15 -6.66
N LYS A 134 -6.55 -17.12 -5.97
CA LYS A 134 -6.05 -17.61 -4.68
C LYS A 134 -4.63 -18.19 -4.80
N ILE A 135 -4.36 -19.00 -5.83
CA ILE A 135 -3.03 -19.57 -6.08
C ILE A 135 -2.01 -18.45 -6.30
N ILE A 136 -2.29 -17.51 -7.20
CA ILE A 136 -1.38 -16.39 -7.50
C ILE A 136 -1.06 -15.59 -6.23
N LEU A 137 -2.07 -15.25 -5.43
CA LEU A 137 -1.87 -14.51 -4.19
C LEU A 137 -1.08 -15.32 -3.15
N SER A 138 -1.32 -16.63 -3.07
CA SER A 138 -0.57 -17.52 -2.18
C SER A 138 0.91 -17.56 -2.56
N GLU A 139 1.23 -17.63 -3.85
CA GLU A 139 2.59 -17.61 -4.36
C GLU A 139 3.30 -16.28 -4.06
N LEU A 140 2.63 -15.15 -4.30
CA LEU A 140 3.17 -13.81 -3.97
C LEU A 140 3.47 -13.69 -2.46
N ILE A 141 2.57 -14.17 -1.63
CA ILE A 141 2.73 -14.16 -0.17
C ILE A 141 3.86 -15.09 0.27
N ALA A 142 3.96 -16.29 -0.33
CA ALA A 142 5.04 -17.23 -0.07
C ALA A 142 6.41 -16.62 -0.44
N ASN A 143 6.49 -15.92 -1.57
CA ASN A 143 7.71 -15.23 -2.00
C ASN A 143 8.15 -14.16 -0.99
N ILE A 144 7.22 -13.35 -0.46
CA ILE A 144 7.54 -12.39 0.60
C ILE A 144 8.01 -13.12 1.87
N LYS A 145 7.31 -14.20 2.27
CA LYS A 145 7.70 -15.02 3.42
C LYS A 145 9.09 -15.62 3.30
N MET A 146 9.46 -16.13 2.14
CA MET A 146 10.74 -16.80 1.93
C MET A 146 11.88 -15.81 1.72
N HIS A 147 11.66 -14.78 0.91
CA HIS A 147 12.76 -13.96 0.37
C HIS A 147 12.82 -12.54 0.91
N ALA A 148 11.73 -11.97 1.43
CA ALA A 148 11.78 -10.61 1.91
C ALA A 148 12.55 -10.49 3.22
N SER A 149 13.43 -9.49 3.31
CA SER A 149 14.15 -9.12 4.54
C SER A 149 13.21 -8.63 5.63
N SER A 150 12.19 -7.85 5.27
CA SER A 150 11.10 -7.49 6.18
C SER A 150 9.93 -8.45 6.02
N LYS A 151 9.53 -9.05 7.14
CA LYS A 151 8.32 -9.86 7.23
C LYS A 151 7.07 -9.02 7.52
N GLN A 152 7.14 -7.69 7.42
CA GLN A 152 5.98 -6.81 7.56
C GLN A 152 5.51 -6.34 6.19
N GLY A 153 4.21 -6.41 5.95
CA GLY A 153 3.61 -5.91 4.73
C GLY A 153 2.13 -5.66 4.87
N SER A 154 1.45 -5.54 3.74
CA SER A 154 0.03 -5.26 3.69
C SER A 154 -0.58 -5.72 2.39
N ILE A 155 -1.88 -5.96 2.42
CA ILE A 155 -2.69 -6.27 1.25
C ILE A 155 -3.93 -5.37 1.22
N SER A 156 -4.35 -4.99 0.02
CA SER A 156 -5.65 -4.37 -0.25
C SER A 156 -6.01 -4.58 -1.71
N ALA A 157 -7.28 -4.48 -2.05
CA ALA A 157 -7.75 -4.69 -3.40
C ALA A 157 -8.78 -3.64 -3.86
N PHE A 158 -8.99 -3.58 -5.16
CA PHE A 158 -9.91 -2.68 -5.85
C PHE A 158 -10.58 -3.45 -7.01
N ILE A 159 -11.86 -3.18 -7.25
CA ILE A 159 -12.60 -3.76 -8.38
C ILE A 159 -12.88 -2.65 -9.38
N ASP A 160 -12.40 -2.80 -10.61
CA ASP A 160 -12.79 -1.95 -11.73
C ASP A 160 -13.96 -2.62 -12.48
N ILE A 161 -15.20 -2.24 -12.11
CA ILE A 161 -16.42 -2.79 -12.73
C ILE A 161 -16.44 -2.53 -14.24
N LYS A 162 -15.87 -1.41 -14.71
CA LYS A 162 -15.91 -1.02 -16.12
C LYS A 162 -15.01 -1.90 -16.98
N LYS A 163 -13.96 -2.46 -16.38
CA LYS A 163 -13.00 -3.34 -17.05
C LYS A 163 -13.18 -4.81 -16.67
N ASP A 164 -14.06 -5.11 -15.72
CA ASP A 164 -14.22 -6.44 -15.12
C ASP A 164 -12.89 -6.97 -14.52
N GLU A 165 -12.16 -6.08 -13.83
CA GLU A 165 -10.83 -6.37 -13.29
C GLU A 165 -10.79 -6.33 -11.75
N LEU A 166 -10.10 -7.30 -11.15
CA LEU A 166 -9.68 -7.25 -9.75
C LEU A 166 -8.20 -6.83 -9.69
N VAL A 167 -7.93 -5.70 -9.05
CA VAL A 167 -6.57 -5.21 -8.80
C VAL A 167 -6.22 -5.46 -7.35
N VAL A 168 -5.20 -6.27 -7.09
CA VAL A 168 -4.70 -6.55 -5.74
C VAL A 168 -3.28 -6.05 -5.60
N SER A 169 -3.01 -5.30 -4.53
CA SER A 169 -1.67 -4.86 -4.19
C SER A 169 -1.20 -5.60 -2.94
N VAL A 170 -0.18 -6.44 -3.10
CA VAL A 170 0.56 -7.06 -1.99
C VAL A 170 1.88 -6.32 -1.84
N CYS A 171 2.09 -5.70 -0.70
CA CYS A 171 3.24 -4.81 -0.49
C CYS A 171 4.05 -5.23 0.73
N ASN A 172 5.37 -5.10 0.64
CA ASN A 172 6.28 -5.24 1.79
C ASN A 172 7.34 -4.14 1.73
N ILE A 173 7.85 -3.70 2.88
CA ILE A 173 9.03 -2.82 2.89
C ILE A 173 10.27 -3.69 2.87
N GLY A 174 10.65 -4.11 1.67
CA GLY A 174 11.87 -4.86 1.43
C GLY A 174 13.10 -3.97 1.35
N LYS A 175 14.21 -4.63 1.04
CA LYS A 175 15.42 -3.98 0.55
C LYS A 175 15.17 -3.43 -0.86
N THR A 176 15.78 -2.30 -1.16
CA THR A 176 15.86 -1.73 -2.51
C THR A 176 16.68 -2.65 -3.43
N ILE A 177 16.59 -2.47 -4.76
CA ILE A 177 17.36 -3.27 -5.72
C ILE A 177 18.85 -3.07 -5.45
N LYS A 178 19.27 -1.82 -5.24
CA LYS A 178 20.60 -1.45 -4.77
C LYS A 178 21.01 -2.31 -3.57
N GLN A 179 20.26 -2.25 -2.48
CA GLN A 179 20.61 -2.99 -1.25
C GLN A 179 20.74 -4.50 -1.47
N ASN A 180 19.88 -5.10 -2.30
CA ASN A 180 20.00 -6.53 -2.62
C ASN A 180 21.27 -6.85 -3.41
N ILE A 181 21.68 -5.97 -4.33
CA ILE A 181 22.90 -6.15 -5.13
C ILE A 181 24.12 -5.91 -4.25
N GLU A 182 24.18 -4.79 -3.51
CA GLU A 182 25.28 -4.43 -2.62
C GLU A 182 25.63 -5.57 -1.65
N GLU A 183 24.64 -6.24 -1.07
CA GLU A 183 24.84 -7.37 -0.16
C GLU A 183 25.41 -8.62 -0.84
N LYS A 184 25.14 -8.81 -2.13
CA LYS A 184 25.62 -9.96 -2.90
C LYS A 184 27.03 -9.75 -3.43
N VAL A 185 27.38 -8.51 -3.78
CA VAL A 185 28.62 -8.20 -4.50
C VAL A 185 29.63 -7.40 -3.67
N ASN A 186 29.26 -7.02 -2.45
CA ASN A 186 30.08 -6.24 -1.51
C ASN A 186 30.65 -4.96 -2.14
N TYR A 187 29.85 -4.30 -2.97
CA TYR A 187 30.16 -3.05 -3.66
C TYR A 187 29.01 -2.07 -3.40
N ASN A 188 29.31 -0.81 -3.11
CA ASN A 188 28.31 0.21 -2.82
C ASN A 188 27.99 1.02 -4.09
N PHE A 189 26.70 1.21 -4.37
CA PHE A 189 26.23 2.02 -5.50
C PHE A 189 25.69 3.37 -5.02
N ASP A 190 25.71 4.42 -5.84
CA ASP A 190 25.12 5.70 -5.42
C ASP A 190 23.59 5.62 -5.42
N ASN A 191 23.00 4.96 -6.42
CA ASN A 191 21.55 4.83 -6.56
C ASN A 191 21.11 3.46 -7.14
N ASP A 192 19.80 3.19 -7.15
CA ASP A 192 19.22 1.94 -7.69
C ASP A 192 19.48 1.74 -9.19
N LEU A 193 19.57 2.83 -9.97
CA LEU A 193 19.85 2.74 -11.41
C LEU A 193 21.27 2.24 -11.66
N ASP A 194 22.27 2.75 -10.94
CA ASP A 194 23.66 2.32 -11.09
C ASP A 194 23.81 0.83 -10.77
N ALA A 195 23.11 0.37 -9.72
CA ALA A 195 23.11 -1.03 -9.33
C ALA A 195 22.47 -1.92 -10.41
N ILE A 196 21.38 -1.47 -11.06
CA ILE A 196 20.75 -2.19 -12.18
C ILE A 196 21.67 -2.22 -13.40
N LEU A 197 22.31 -1.10 -13.75
CA LEU A 197 23.21 -1.03 -14.90
C LEU A 197 24.43 -1.94 -14.72
N TRP A 198 24.92 -2.12 -13.50
CA TRP A 198 26.01 -3.05 -13.21
C TRP A 198 25.68 -4.52 -13.50
N LEU A 199 24.41 -4.92 -13.42
CA LEU A 199 23.98 -6.29 -13.71
C LEU A 199 23.92 -6.63 -15.21
N ASN A 200 23.97 -5.62 -16.10
CA ASN A 200 23.88 -5.77 -17.55
C ASN A 200 25.25 -5.62 -18.21
#